data_AF-A0A8B7QXD4-F1
#
_entry.id   AF-A0A8B7QXD4-F1
#
_cell.length_a   1.000
_cell.length_b   1.000
_cell.length_c   1.000
_cell.angle_alpha   90.00
_cell.angle_beta   90.00
_cell.angle_gamma   90.00
#
_symmetry.space_group_name_H-M   'P 1'
#
loop_
_entity.id
_entity.type
_entity.pdbx_description
1 polymer ?
#
loop_
_entity_poly.entity_id
_entity_poly.type
_entity_poly.pdbx_seq_one_letter_code
_entity_poly.pdbx_strand_id
1 'polypeptide(L)'
;MQMELSHKRARVELERAASTSARSYEREVDRNQELLTRIRQLQERETEAEAKMKEQLERTRLCKQSLDAASKKLREKEDSLAQAGETISELKGRISELQWTVMDQEMRLKGLESEKQELREQLDLQHRKWQEANQKIQELQASQEARADQEQRIKDMEQKLSLQEQDAVIVKNMKSELVRLPKMERELKQLKEDNAYLREMQETNGLLREEVEGLQRKLGRQEKMQENLVDLELEKERLLAKLQSWERLDQTTGLSIRTPEDLSRFIVELQQRELALKDRNSSLASSARELDKVRQQLQEEVRQVGTQLLEERKKRETHEALARRLQKRVLLLTKAQLSEALEELGGQKQRADMLEMELKMLQSQSGPAEQSVLLSKEEVSSLRLKIEELEGERRRLEEEKKQLETQLEQLTLAGDYDQSRTKVLHMSMNPASAARQCLRQDQARLQEECERLRALLGTLERGGPVPASLEASCLPSSKEVAELRKQVESAELKNQRLKEVFQTKVQEFRKVCYTLTGYQVDITRESQYRLTSMYAEHKDDCLIFKSSLVNRPRSSARLPPGAGVMQSADCSAALASGPRPTWPARALLSGGHQTPAARRARVTEGQHGSLRGCFMEAMPVVS
;
A
#
# COMPACT_ATOMS: atom_id res chain seq x y z
N MET A 1 -90.31 -203.13 -3.02
CA MET A 1 -89.45 -202.91 -1.84
C MET A 1 -88.06 -202.35 -2.14
N GLN A 2 -87.10 -203.10 -2.72
CA GLN A 2 -85.70 -202.61 -2.80
C GLN A 2 -85.53 -201.24 -3.51
N MET A 3 -86.23 -200.97 -4.62
CA MET A 3 -86.15 -199.67 -5.31
C MET A 3 -86.73 -198.48 -4.52
N GLU A 4 -87.70 -198.70 -3.63
CA GLU A 4 -88.28 -197.59 -2.85
C GLU A 4 -87.28 -197.01 -1.84
N LEU A 5 -86.35 -197.84 -1.36
CA LEU A 5 -85.29 -197.42 -0.45
C LEU A 5 -84.18 -196.65 -1.17
N SER A 6 -83.87 -196.96 -2.43
CA SER A 6 -82.93 -196.17 -3.22
C SER A 6 -83.51 -194.80 -3.58
N HIS A 7 -84.78 -194.73 -4.02
CA HIS A 7 -85.44 -193.44 -4.27
C HIS A 7 -85.53 -192.55 -3.02
N LYS A 8 -85.81 -193.12 -1.83
CA LYS A 8 -85.81 -192.37 -0.57
C LYS A 8 -84.41 -191.86 -0.18
N ARG A 9 -83.35 -192.63 -0.40
CA ARG A 9 -81.96 -192.19 -0.18
C ARG A 9 -81.56 -191.07 -1.15
N ALA A 10 -81.74 -191.29 -2.45
CA ALA A 10 -81.44 -190.30 -3.49
C ALA A 10 -82.20 -188.98 -3.26
N ARG A 11 -83.45 -189.03 -2.79
CA ARG A 11 -84.22 -187.83 -2.42
C ARG A 11 -83.61 -187.10 -1.21
N VAL A 12 -83.24 -187.81 -0.14
CA VAL A 12 -82.60 -187.19 1.04
C VAL A 12 -81.20 -186.65 0.70
N GLU A 13 -80.48 -187.30 -0.21
CA GLU A 13 -79.19 -186.83 -0.73
C GLU A 13 -79.36 -185.57 -1.61
N LEU A 14 -80.40 -185.50 -2.44
CA LEU A 14 -80.78 -184.29 -3.18
C LEU A 14 -81.26 -183.16 -2.26
N GLU A 15 -82.05 -183.44 -1.22
CA GLU A 15 -82.48 -182.44 -0.23
C GLU A 15 -81.29 -181.93 0.61
N ARG A 16 -80.28 -182.78 0.88
CA ARG A 16 -79.00 -182.39 1.49
C ARG A 16 -78.12 -181.58 0.53
N ALA A 17 -78.04 -181.95 -0.74
CA ALA A 17 -77.32 -181.19 -1.76
C ALA A 17 -77.97 -179.82 -1.99
N ALA A 18 -79.31 -179.76 -2.06
CA ALA A 18 -80.07 -178.52 -2.19
C ALA A 18 -79.93 -177.63 -0.95
N SER A 19 -79.95 -178.17 0.27
CA SER A 19 -79.78 -177.37 1.49
C SER A 19 -78.33 -176.95 1.79
N THR A 20 -77.32 -177.73 1.36
CA THR A 20 -75.92 -177.28 1.37
C THR A 20 -75.66 -176.24 0.28
N SER A 21 -76.28 -176.38 -0.90
CA SER A 21 -76.26 -175.38 -1.97
C SER A 21 -76.95 -174.08 -1.53
N ALA A 22 -78.16 -174.14 -0.95
CA ALA A 22 -78.85 -172.98 -0.39
C ALA A 22 -77.99 -172.26 0.65
N ARG A 23 -77.39 -173.00 1.61
CA ARG A 23 -76.44 -172.44 2.59
C ARG A 23 -75.15 -171.88 1.99
N SER A 24 -74.76 -172.30 0.79
CA SER A 24 -73.67 -171.67 0.05
C SER A 24 -74.14 -170.37 -0.60
N TYR A 25 -75.33 -170.33 -1.21
CA TYR A 25 -75.93 -169.12 -1.76
C TYR A 25 -76.26 -168.08 -0.69
N GLU A 26 -76.76 -168.47 0.48
CA GLU A 26 -76.95 -167.59 1.64
C GLU A 26 -75.64 -166.88 2.02
N ARG A 27 -74.55 -167.65 2.18
CA ARG A 27 -73.21 -167.09 2.47
C ARG A 27 -72.67 -166.22 1.35
N GLU A 28 -72.92 -166.55 0.08
CA GLU A 28 -72.55 -165.66 -1.02
C GLU A 28 -73.41 -164.40 -1.06
N VAL A 29 -74.69 -164.45 -0.66
CA VAL A 29 -75.55 -163.28 -0.51
C VAL A 29 -75.06 -162.41 0.65
N ASP A 30 -74.67 -162.99 1.79
CA ASP A 30 -74.09 -162.28 2.93
C ASP A 30 -72.75 -161.62 2.54
N ARG A 31 -71.85 -162.37 1.88
CA ARG A 31 -70.59 -161.86 1.31
C ARG A 31 -70.83 -160.72 0.32
N ASN A 32 -71.82 -160.84 -0.55
CA ASN A 32 -72.18 -159.77 -1.48
C ASN A 32 -72.77 -158.55 -0.75
N GLN A 33 -73.48 -158.71 0.37
CA GLN A 33 -73.93 -157.59 1.21
C GLN A 33 -72.76 -156.93 1.96
N GLU A 34 -71.80 -157.70 2.49
CA GLU A 34 -70.55 -157.18 3.06
C GLU A 34 -69.72 -156.42 2.00
N LEU A 35 -69.61 -156.96 0.79
CA LEU A 35 -68.93 -156.29 -0.32
C LEU A 35 -69.67 -155.02 -0.77
N LEU A 36 -71.00 -155.05 -0.90
CA LEU A 36 -71.81 -153.88 -1.26
C LEU A 36 -71.76 -152.77 -0.18
N THR A 37 -71.81 -153.12 1.10
CA THR A 37 -71.66 -152.14 2.19
C THR A 37 -70.23 -151.58 2.23
N ARG A 38 -69.21 -152.40 1.97
CA ARG A 38 -67.82 -151.94 1.86
C ARG A 38 -67.57 -151.08 0.62
N ILE A 39 -68.21 -151.38 -0.52
CA ILE A 39 -68.21 -150.54 -1.72
C ILE A 39 -68.86 -149.18 -1.43
N ARG A 40 -70.02 -149.15 -0.75
CA ARG A 40 -70.66 -147.89 -0.32
C ARG A 40 -69.75 -147.08 0.60
N GLN A 41 -69.14 -147.70 1.61
CA GLN A 41 -68.17 -147.01 2.48
C GLN A 41 -66.95 -146.48 1.73
N LEU A 42 -66.52 -147.14 0.64
CA LEU A 42 -65.45 -146.64 -0.22
C LEU A 42 -65.92 -145.46 -1.09
N GLN A 43 -67.13 -145.52 -1.65
CA GLN A 43 -67.76 -144.43 -2.41
C GLN A 43 -68.06 -143.19 -1.54
N GLU A 44 -68.49 -143.40 -0.30
CA GLU A 44 -68.66 -142.35 0.71
C GLU A 44 -67.31 -141.68 1.04
N ARG A 45 -66.24 -142.47 1.24
CA ARG A 45 -64.88 -141.94 1.46
C ARG A 45 -64.29 -141.24 0.23
N GLU A 46 -64.59 -141.74 -0.96
CA GLU A 46 -64.17 -141.15 -2.24
C GLU A 46 -64.87 -139.81 -2.48
N THR A 47 -66.19 -139.75 -2.30
CA THR A 47 -66.95 -138.49 -2.40
C THR A 47 -66.60 -137.50 -1.28
N GLU A 48 -66.30 -137.96 -0.06
CA GLU A 48 -65.72 -137.12 0.99
C GLU A 48 -64.33 -136.57 0.61
N ALA A 49 -63.45 -137.41 0.03
CA ALA A 49 -62.12 -137.00 -0.40
C ALA A 49 -62.18 -136.02 -1.57
N GLU A 50 -63.08 -136.25 -2.54
CA GLU A 50 -63.39 -135.31 -3.61
C GLU A 50 -63.94 -134.00 -3.06
N ALA A 51 -64.86 -134.01 -2.08
CA ALA A 51 -65.42 -132.81 -1.49
C ALA A 51 -64.33 -131.99 -0.78
N LYS A 52 -63.47 -132.65 0.00
CA LYS A 52 -62.31 -132.04 0.66
C LYS A 52 -61.31 -131.50 -0.38
N MET A 53 -61.08 -132.19 -1.50
CA MET A 53 -60.22 -131.72 -2.59
C MET A 53 -60.82 -130.50 -3.31
N LYS A 54 -62.12 -130.52 -3.61
CA LYS A 54 -62.84 -129.38 -4.20
C LYS A 54 -62.79 -128.16 -3.28
N GLU A 55 -63.02 -128.35 -1.98
CA GLU A 55 -62.88 -127.28 -0.99
C GLU A 55 -61.44 -126.74 -0.92
N GLN A 56 -60.41 -127.59 -0.95
CA GLN A 56 -59.01 -127.14 -0.97
C GLN A 56 -58.64 -126.43 -2.29
N LEU A 57 -59.19 -126.84 -3.43
CA LEU A 57 -59.06 -126.11 -4.70
C LEU A 57 -59.73 -124.74 -4.64
N GLU A 58 -60.92 -124.63 -4.03
CA GLU A 58 -61.62 -123.34 -3.87
C GLU A 58 -60.89 -122.41 -2.88
N ARG A 59 -60.44 -122.93 -1.73
CA ARG A 59 -59.56 -122.20 -0.80
C ARG A 59 -58.28 -121.73 -1.49
N THR A 60 -57.65 -122.59 -2.29
CA THR A 60 -56.46 -122.24 -3.09
C THR A 60 -56.77 -121.19 -4.16
N ARG A 61 -57.94 -121.26 -4.81
CA ARG A 61 -58.40 -120.30 -5.82
C ARG A 61 -58.67 -118.93 -5.21
N LEU A 62 -59.36 -118.87 -4.07
CA LEU A 62 -59.63 -117.65 -3.32
C LEU A 62 -58.33 -117.03 -2.77
N CYS A 63 -57.39 -117.86 -2.30
CA CYS A 63 -56.06 -117.43 -1.89
C CYS A 63 -55.23 -116.87 -3.07
N LYS A 64 -55.25 -117.52 -4.24
CA LYS A 64 -54.65 -116.96 -5.46
C LYS A 64 -55.28 -115.63 -5.85
N GLN A 65 -56.61 -115.54 -5.87
CA GLN A 65 -57.33 -114.30 -6.20
C GLN A 65 -57.04 -113.16 -5.22
N SER A 66 -56.88 -113.44 -3.91
CA SER A 66 -56.50 -112.41 -2.93
C SER A 66 -55.02 -112.01 -3.05
N LEU A 67 -54.12 -112.94 -3.35
CA LEU A 67 -52.71 -112.66 -3.67
C LEU A 67 -52.56 -111.86 -4.97
N ASP A 68 -53.33 -112.16 -6.02
CA ASP A 68 -53.36 -111.42 -7.28
C ASP A 68 -53.89 -109.99 -7.07
N ALA A 69 -54.95 -109.84 -6.27
CA ALA A 69 -55.50 -108.53 -5.92
C ALA A 69 -54.55 -107.71 -5.02
N ALA A 70 -53.82 -108.36 -4.10
CA ALA A 70 -52.77 -107.73 -3.31
C ALA A 70 -51.59 -107.31 -4.19
N SER A 71 -51.18 -108.16 -5.16
CA SER A 71 -50.09 -107.89 -6.10
C SER A 71 -50.41 -106.74 -7.06
N LYS A 72 -51.66 -106.59 -7.49
CA LYS A 72 -52.11 -105.41 -8.26
C LYS A 72 -52.03 -104.14 -7.42
N LYS A 73 -52.56 -104.17 -6.19
CA LYS A 73 -52.47 -103.05 -5.23
C LYS A 73 -51.04 -102.72 -4.77
N LEU A 74 -50.11 -103.67 -4.90
CA LEU A 74 -48.68 -103.43 -4.69
C LEU A 74 -48.11 -102.65 -5.87
N ARG A 75 -48.34 -103.10 -7.11
CA ARG A 75 -47.91 -102.40 -8.34
C ARG A 75 -48.48 -100.99 -8.44
N GLU A 76 -49.78 -100.82 -8.18
CA GLU A 76 -50.42 -99.49 -8.11
C GLU A 76 -49.74 -98.53 -7.11
N LYS A 77 -49.14 -99.07 -6.04
CA LYS A 77 -48.33 -98.31 -5.07
C LYS A 77 -46.89 -98.12 -5.52
N GLU A 78 -46.28 -99.10 -6.17
CA GLU A 78 -44.94 -99.00 -6.76
C GLU A 78 -44.91 -97.95 -7.88
N ASP A 79 -45.92 -97.94 -8.76
CA ASP A 79 -46.10 -96.98 -9.85
C ASP A 79 -46.34 -95.55 -9.30
N SER A 80 -47.19 -95.39 -8.28
CA SER A 80 -47.42 -94.07 -7.67
C SER A 80 -46.26 -93.59 -6.79
N LEU A 81 -45.46 -94.50 -6.22
CA LEU A 81 -44.18 -94.15 -5.59
C LEU A 81 -43.10 -93.78 -6.64
N ALA A 82 -43.11 -94.39 -7.82
CA ALA A 82 -42.24 -93.98 -8.93
C ALA A 82 -42.58 -92.56 -9.41
N GLN A 83 -43.86 -92.26 -9.65
CA GLN A 83 -44.33 -90.91 -10.00
C GLN A 83 -44.00 -89.87 -8.91
N ALA A 84 -44.10 -90.26 -7.63
CA ALA A 84 -43.64 -89.42 -6.52
C ALA A 84 -42.10 -89.22 -6.55
N GLY A 85 -41.33 -90.24 -6.90
CA GLY A 85 -39.88 -90.17 -7.08
C GLY A 85 -39.45 -89.26 -8.24
N GLU A 86 -40.16 -89.32 -9.37
CA GLU A 86 -39.96 -88.45 -10.54
C GLU A 86 -40.25 -86.98 -10.19
N THR A 87 -41.43 -86.70 -9.62
CA THR A 87 -41.78 -85.32 -9.20
C THR A 87 -40.87 -84.77 -8.11
N ILE A 88 -40.41 -85.59 -7.16
CA ILE A 88 -39.36 -85.21 -6.19
C ILE A 88 -38.04 -84.91 -6.90
N SER A 89 -37.72 -85.61 -8.00
CA SER A 89 -36.48 -85.38 -8.75
C SER A 89 -36.55 -84.10 -9.59
N GLU A 90 -37.69 -83.81 -10.22
CA GLU A 90 -37.95 -82.51 -10.85
C GLU A 90 -37.84 -81.36 -9.84
N LEU A 91 -38.48 -81.48 -8.66
CA LEU A 91 -38.45 -80.46 -7.63
C LEU A 91 -37.03 -80.24 -7.09
N LYS A 92 -36.22 -81.29 -6.95
CA LYS A 92 -34.78 -81.16 -6.62
C LYS A 92 -34.00 -80.43 -7.72
N GLY A 93 -34.29 -80.71 -8.99
CA GLY A 93 -33.72 -79.98 -10.13
C GLY A 93 -34.02 -78.49 -10.05
N ARG A 94 -35.31 -78.13 -9.95
CA ARG A 94 -35.78 -76.73 -9.81
C ARG A 94 -35.22 -76.05 -8.55
N ILE A 95 -35.07 -76.76 -7.43
CA ILE A 95 -34.42 -76.23 -6.23
C ILE A 95 -32.93 -75.92 -6.50
N SER A 96 -32.22 -76.77 -7.23
CA SER A 96 -30.80 -76.55 -7.58
C SER A 96 -30.64 -75.40 -8.59
N GLU A 97 -31.54 -75.27 -9.56
CA GLU A 97 -31.62 -74.13 -10.49
C GLU A 97 -31.88 -72.80 -9.73
N LEU A 98 -32.83 -72.82 -8.79
CA LEU A 98 -33.13 -71.67 -7.93
C LEU A 98 -31.94 -71.34 -7.01
N GLN A 99 -31.26 -72.33 -6.43
CA GLN A 99 -30.04 -72.12 -5.65
C GLN A 99 -28.92 -71.50 -6.50
N TRP A 100 -28.73 -71.96 -7.75
CA TRP A 100 -27.74 -71.40 -8.66
C TRP A 100 -28.06 -69.96 -9.06
N THR A 101 -29.32 -69.66 -9.41
CA THR A 101 -29.75 -68.29 -9.77
C THR A 101 -29.71 -67.33 -8.58
N VAL A 102 -30.03 -67.77 -7.35
CA VAL A 102 -29.82 -66.98 -6.13
C VAL A 102 -28.34 -66.72 -5.88
N MET A 103 -27.46 -67.73 -6.05
CA MET A 103 -26.01 -67.55 -5.87
C MET A 103 -25.41 -66.60 -6.91
N ASP A 104 -25.84 -66.68 -8.18
CA ASP A 104 -25.47 -65.73 -9.25
C ASP A 104 -25.94 -64.31 -8.92
N GLN A 105 -27.19 -64.13 -8.45
CA GLN A 105 -27.69 -62.83 -7.99
C GLN A 105 -26.91 -62.29 -6.79
N GLU A 106 -26.58 -63.14 -5.79
CA GLU A 106 -25.74 -62.76 -4.67
C GLU A 106 -24.34 -62.28 -5.09
N MET A 107 -23.71 -62.94 -6.06
CA MET A 107 -22.40 -62.52 -6.56
C MET A 107 -22.48 -61.19 -7.32
N ARG A 108 -23.53 -60.98 -8.11
CA ARG A 108 -23.80 -59.68 -8.77
C ARG A 108 -24.04 -58.57 -7.75
N LEU A 109 -24.79 -58.84 -6.68
CA LEU A 109 -25.01 -57.88 -5.59
C LEU A 109 -23.69 -57.53 -4.89
N LYS A 110 -22.83 -58.51 -4.58
CA LYS A 110 -21.50 -58.28 -3.99
C LYS A 110 -20.58 -57.45 -4.91
N GLY A 111 -20.68 -57.65 -6.23
CA GLY A 111 -20.02 -56.79 -7.23
C GLY A 111 -20.51 -55.34 -7.18
N LEU A 112 -21.82 -55.13 -7.26
CA LEU A 112 -22.43 -53.78 -7.16
C LEU A 112 -22.16 -53.13 -5.78
N GLU A 113 -22.03 -53.90 -4.71
CA GLU A 113 -21.64 -53.41 -3.39
C GLU A 113 -20.18 -52.99 -3.31
N SER A 114 -19.26 -53.62 -4.05
CA SER A 114 -17.86 -53.21 -4.15
C SER A 114 -17.70 -51.98 -5.06
N GLU A 115 -18.32 -51.95 -6.24
CA GLU A 115 -18.38 -50.76 -7.10
C GLU A 115 -18.92 -49.53 -6.35
N LYS A 116 -19.97 -49.73 -5.54
CA LYS A 116 -20.55 -48.69 -4.68
C LYS A 116 -19.63 -48.26 -3.53
N GLN A 117 -18.73 -49.12 -3.05
CA GLN A 117 -17.70 -48.76 -2.08
C GLN A 117 -16.59 -47.95 -2.76
N GLU A 118 -16.08 -48.41 -3.90
CA GLU A 118 -15.07 -47.70 -4.69
C GLU A 118 -15.53 -46.29 -5.09
N LEU A 119 -16.77 -46.13 -5.57
CA LEU A 119 -17.34 -44.82 -5.91
C LEU A 119 -17.52 -43.91 -4.69
N ARG A 120 -17.75 -44.46 -3.49
CA ARG A 120 -17.78 -43.68 -2.24
C ARG A 120 -16.37 -43.23 -1.84
N GLU A 121 -15.38 -44.12 -1.90
CA GLU A 121 -13.99 -43.77 -1.61
C GLU A 121 -13.46 -42.72 -2.60
N GLN A 122 -13.82 -42.83 -3.88
CA GLN A 122 -13.52 -41.80 -4.87
C GLN A 122 -14.18 -40.45 -4.53
N LEU A 123 -15.45 -40.45 -4.11
CA LEU A 123 -16.14 -39.23 -3.68
C LEU A 123 -15.49 -38.60 -2.44
N ASP A 124 -15.17 -39.41 -1.42
CA ASP A 124 -14.47 -38.98 -0.21
C ASP A 124 -13.08 -38.41 -0.53
N LEU A 125 -12.34 -39.02 -1.45
CA LEU A 125 -11.04 -38.53 -1.92
C LEU A 125 -11.16 -37.19 -2.64
N GLN A 126 -12.20 -36.97 -3.45
CA GLN A 126 -12.44 -35.66 -4.06
C GLN A 126 -12.90 -34.62 -3.02
N HIS A 127 -13.70 -35.02 -2.02
CA HIS A 127 -14.12 -34.12 -0.96
C HIS A 127 -12.94 -33.69 -0.07
N ARG A 128 -12.02 -34.62 0.26
CA ARG A 128 -10.75 -34.29 0.96
C ARG A 128 -9.88 -33.33 0.14
N LYS A 129 -9.69 -33.57 -1.16
CA LYS A 129 -8.96 -32.65 -2.06
C LYS A 129 -9.58 -31.25 -2.10
N TRP A 130 -10.91 -31.17 -2.09
CA TRP A 130 -11.64 -29.89 -2.04
C TRP A 130 -11.48 -29.20 -0.68
N GLN A 131 -11.51 -29.94 0.44
CA GLN A 131 -11.22 -29.41 1.78
C GLN A 131 -9.77 -28.89 1.88
N GLU A 132 -8.78 -29.65 1.41
CA GLU A 132 -7.39 -29.21 1.34
C GLU A 132 -7.19 -27.97 0.45
N ALA A 133 -7.90 -27.89 -0.68
CA ALA A 133 -7.86 -26.71 -1.55
C ALA A 133 -8.44 -25.48 -0.85
N ASN A 134 -9.56 -25.63 -0.13
CA ASN A 134 -10.15 -24.55 0.66
C ASN A 134 -9.25 -24.11 1.82
N GLN A 135 -8.58 -25.05 2.51
CA GLN A 135 -7.59 -24.74 3.55
C GLN A 135 -6.44 -23.91 2.95
N LYS A 136 -5.88 -24.34 1.82
CA LYS A 136 -4.83 -23.59 1.10
C LYS A 136 -5.31 -22.20 0.63
N ILE A 137 -6.59 -22.05 0.26
CA ILE A 137 -7.19 -20.74 -0.06
C ILE A 137 -7.27 -19.85 1.19
N GLN A 138 -7.67 -20.40 2.34
CA GLN A 138 -7.73 -19.67 3.62
C GLN A 138 -6.34 -19.27 4.13
N GLU A 139 -5.36 -20.17 4.03
CA GLU A 139 -3.93 -19.89 4.31
C GLU A 139 -3.40 -18.77 3.41
N LEU A 140 -3.70 -18.83 2.11
CA LEU A 140 -3.32 -17.78 1.16
C LEU A 140 -4.01 -16.44 1.49
N GLN A 141 -5.29 -16.43 1.84
CA GLN A 141 -6.02 -15.23 2.27
C GLN A 141 -5.40 -14.62 3.53
N ALA A 142 -5.18 -15.41 4.58
CA ALA A 142 -4.51 -14.95 5.80
C ALA A 142 -3.08 -14.42 5.53
N SER A 143 -2.35 -15.03 4.58
CA SER A 143 -1.03 -14.54 4.16
C SER A 143 -1.10 -13.22 3.38
N GLN A 144 -2.18 -12.99 2.62
CA GLN A 144 -2.42 -11.74 1.89
C GLN A 144 -2.82 -10.61 2.85
N GLU A 145 -3.65 -10.90 3.86
CA GLU A 145 -4.00 -9.96 4.93
C GLU A 145 -2.75 -9.57 5.74
N ALA A 146 -1.99 -10.56 6.22
CA ALA A 146 -0.74 -10.33 6.96
C ALA A 146 0.33 -9.58 6.12
N ARG A 147 0.30 -9.73 4.79
CA ARG A 147 1.13 -8.96 3.87
C ARG A 147 0.61 -7.53 3.68
N ALA A 148 -0.70 -7.32 3.56
CA ALA A 148 -1.29 -5.98 3.46
C ALA A 148 -0.98 -5.15 4.73
N ASP A 149 -1.05 -5.78 5.90
CA ASP A 149 -0.59 -5.22 7.18
C ASP A 149 0.88 -4.79 7.17
N GLN A 150 1.76 -5.61 6.58
CA GLN A 150 3.18 -5.27 6.43
C GLN A 150 3.39 -4.13 5.42
N GLU A 151 2.67 -4.12 4.30
CA GLU A 151 2.73 -3.04 3.31
C GLU A 151 2.17 -1.71 3.85
N GLN A 152 1.20 -1.73 4.78
CA GLN A 152 0.77 -0.54 5.52
C GLN A 152 1.87 -0.06 6.48
N ARG A 153 2.44 -0.96 7.29
CA ARG A 153 3.54 -0.62 8.22
C ARG A 153 4.78 -0.09 7.50
N ILE A 154 5.08 -0.57 6.30
CA ILE A 154 6.15 -0.03 5.44
C ILE A 154 5.83 1.41 5.05
N LYS A 155 4.62 1.69 4.52
CA LYS A 155 4.20 3.06 4.16
C LYS A 155 4.22 4.03 5.35
N ASP A 156 3.81 3.58 6.54
CA ASP A 156 3.90 4.35 7.77
C ASP A 156 5.35 4.70 8.16
N MET A 157 6.29 3.78 7.91
CA MET A 157 7.71 3.98 8.20
C MET A 157 8.39 4.83 7.12
N GLU A 158 8.02 4.68 5.85
CA GLU A 158 8.44 5.54 4.74
C GLU A 158 7.98 7.00 4.97
N GLN A 159 6.73 7.20 5.41
CA GLN A 159 6.23 8.52 5.80
C GLN A 159 7.06 9.12 6.96
N LYS A 160 7.29 8.35 8.03
CA LYS A 160 8.12 8.79 9.18
C LYS A 160 9.55 9.13 8.77
N LEU A 161 10.16 8.36 7.87
CA LEU A 161 11.49 8.64 7.32
C LEU A 161 11.46 9.94 6.48
N SER A 162 10.48 10.12 5.60
CA SER A 162 10.36 11.34 4.79
C SER A 162 10.18 12.61 5.64
N LEU A 163 9.51 12.51 6.80
CA LEU A 163 9.40 13.60 7.77
C LEU A 163 10.72 13.84 8.49
N GLN A 164 11.42 12.78 8.92
CA GLN A 164 12.77 12.89 9.52
C GLN A 164 13.80 13.48 8.55
N GLU A 165 13.68 13.21 7.25
CA GLU A 165 14.52 13.82 6.20
C GLU A 165 14.22 15.33 6.04
N GLN A 166 12.94 15.72 6.07
CA GLN A 166 12.53 17.13 6.07
C GLN A 166 13.03 17.87 7.32
N ASP A 167 12.84 17.30 8.51
CA ASP A 167 13.38 17.82 9.78
C ASP A 167 14.91 17.94 9.72
N ALA A 168 15.61 16.94 9.16
CA ALA A 168 17.06 16.98 9.01
C ALA A 168 17.52 18.07 8.03
N VAL A 169 16.73 18.42 7.00
CA VAL A 169 17.00 19.57 6.13
C VAL A 169 16.76 20.89 6.85
N ILE A 170 15.64 21.02 7.60
CA ILE A 170 15.35 22.22 8.41
C ILE A 170 16.47 22.45 9.44
N VAL A 171 16.88 21.41 10.15
CA VAL A 171 17.98 21.46 11.13
C VAL A 171 19.33 21.79 10.48
N LYS A 172 19.60 21.34 9.25
CA LYS A 172 20.81 21.77 8.48
C LYS A 172 20.75 23.26 8.13
N ASN A 173 19.60 23.75 7.66
CA ASN A 173 19.41 25.15 7.31
C ASN A 173 19.57 26.06 8.53
N MET A 174 18.85 25.76 9.63
CA MET A 174 18.97 26.49 10.90
C MET A 174 20.40 26.47 11.46
N LYS A 175 21.11 25.34 11.38
CA LYS A 175 22.54 25.27 11.75
C LYS A 175 23.41 26.17 10.86
N SER A 176 23.12 26.27 9.56
CA SER A 176 23.86 27.17 8.67
C SER A 176 23.62 28.65 9.00
N GLU A 177 22.41 29.01 9.43
CA GLU A 177 22.06 30.37 9.88
C GLU A 177 22.68 30.70 11.23
N LEU A 178 22.65 29.77 12.20
CA LEU A 178 23.35 29.87 13.48
C LEU A 178 24.87 30.03 13.31
N VAL A 179 25.47 29.45 12.27
CA VAL A 179 26.90 29.66 11.93
C VAL A 179 27.15 30.99 11.21
N ARG A 180 26.14 31.56 10.53
CA ARG A 180 26.22 32.89 9.90
C ARG A 180 26.01 34.03 10.90
N LEU A 181 25.12 33.87 11.90
CA LEU A 181 24.79 34.90 12.88
C LEU A 181 26.04 35.55 13.53
N PRO A 182 27.03 34.80 14.06
CA PRO A 182 28.25 35.40 14.60
C PRO A 182 29.12 36.16 13.57
N LYS A 183 28.94 35.95 12.26
CA LYS A 183 29.60 36.78 11.23
C LYS A 183 28.85 38.11 11.07
N MET A 184 27.54 38.04 10.88
CA MET A 184 26.67 39.23 10.82
C MET A 184 26.82 40.10 12.08
N GLU A 185 26.97 39.50 13.27
CA GLU A 185 27.23 40.21 14.53
C GLU A 185 28.60 40.91 14.58
N ARG A 186 29.63 40.37 13.93
CA ARG A 186 30.96 41.02 13.82
C ARG A 186 30.90 42.15 12.80
N GLU A 187 30.29 41.91 11.65
CA GLU A 187 30.05 42.92 10.60
C GLU A 187 29.21 44.09 11.15
N LEU A 188 28.16 43.81 11.94
CA LEU A 188 27.37 44.84 12.63
C LEU A 188 28.10 45.54 13.79
N LYS A 189 29.20 44.99 14.31
CA LYS A 189 30.07 45.68 15.28
C LYS A 189 31.06 46.58 14.54
N GLN A 190 31.77 46.04 13.55
CA GLN A 190 32.67 46.80 12.66
C GLN A 190 31.95 47.99 12.03
N LEU A 191 30.77 47.80 11.42
CA LEU A 191 29.99 48.91 10.85
C LEU A 191 29.53 49.93 11.89
N LYS A 192 29.40 49.58 13.18
CA LYS A 192 29.10 50.55 14.26
C LYS A 192 30.35 51.30 14.72
N GLU A 193 31.49 50.61 14.79
CA GLU A 193 32.80 51.16 15.09
C GLU A 193 33.23 52.15 13.98
N ASP A 194 33.11 51.75 12.70
CA ASP A 194 33.32 52.61 11.53
C ASP A 194 32.38 53.83 11.55
N ASN A 195 31.10 53.65 11.89
CA ASN A 195 30.16 54.76 12.01
C ASN A 195 30.45 55.69 13.21
N ALA A 196 31.09 55.19 14.27
CA ALA A 196 31.55 56.03 15.38
C ALA A 196 32.77 56.85 14.93
N TYR A 197 33.78 56.19 14.39
CA TYR A 197 34.98 56.81 13.84
C TYR A 197 34.66 57.87 12.77
N LEU A 198 33.71 57.60 11.86
CA LEU A 198 33.29 58.58 10.86
C LEU A 198 32.55 59.79 11.44
N ARG A 199 31.89 59.67 12.61
CA ARG A 199 31.32 60.84 13.32
C ARG A 199 32.41 61.64 14.01
N GLU A 200 33.30 61.00 14.75
CA GLU A 200 34.47 61.66 15.37
C GLU A 200 35.33 62.37 14.31
N MET A 201 35.51 61.76 13.13
CA MET A 201 36.21 62.35 12.00
C MET A 201 35.41 63.49 11.34
N GLN A 202 34.07 63.46 11.34
CA GLN A 202 33.24 64.59 10.90
C GLN A 202 33.28 65.76 11.89
N GLU A 203 33.23 65.49 13.19
CA GLU A 203 33.30 66.49 14.26
C GLU A 203 34.67 67.19 14.28
N THR A 204 35.77 66.44 14.20
CA THR A 204 37.12 67.01 14.08
C THR A 204 37.34 67.79 12.77
N ASN A 205 36.81 67.32 11.63
CA ASN A 205 36.78 68.11 10.40
C ASN A 205 35.90 69.37 10.53
N GLY A 206 34.83 69.34 11.34
CA GLY A 206 34.00 70.49 11.67
C GLY A 206 34.80 71.55 12.42
N LEU A 207 35.46 71.16 13.51
CA LEU A 207 36.35 72.04 14.29
C LEU A 207 37.46 72.65 13.43
N LEU A 208 38.13 71.85 12.59
CA LEU A 208 39.16 72.35 11.67
C LEU A 208 38.60 73.32 10.63
N ARG A 209 37.36 73.15 10.16
CA ARG A 209 36.69 74.14 9.29
C ARG A 209 36.36 75.42 10.03
N GLU A 210 35.86 75.35 11.26
CA GLU A 210 35.61 76.53 12.09
C GLU A 210 36.89 77.31 12.40
N GLU A 211 38.03 76.62 12.62
CA GLU A 211 39.34 77.24 12.74
C GLU A 211 39.80 77.89 11.43
N VAL A 212 39.69 77.20 10.29
CA VAL A 212 40.06 77.74 8.96
C VAL A 212 39.20 78.95 8.59
N GLU A 213 37.89 78.90 8.78
CA GLU A 213 37.02 80.07 8.61
C GLU A 213 37.35 81.15 9.65
N GLY A 214 37.72 80.78 10.88
CA GLY A 214 38.20 81.70 11.91
C GLY A 214 39.47 82.45 11.50
N LEU A 215 40.38 81.78 10.78
CA LEU A 215 41.59 82.35 10.21
C LEU A 215 41.29 83.19 8.96
N GLN A 216 40.42 82.72 8.04
CA GLN A 216 39.96 83.50 6.88
C GLN A 216 39.25 84.79 7.32
N ARG A 217 38.37 84.71 8.32
CA ARG A 217 37.70 85.88 8.94
C ARG A 217 38.67 86.78 9.72
N LYS A 218 39.90 86.34 10.05
CA LYS A 218 40.98 87.21 10.55
C LYS A 218 41.76 87.84 9.39
N LEU A 219 42.10 87.05 8.37
CA LEU A 219 42.81 87.49 7.16
C LEU A 219 42.01 88.58 6.43
N GLY A 220 40.73 88.35 6.13
CA GLY A 220 39.83 89.36 5.52
C GLY A 220 39.54 90.60 6.37
N ARG A 221 39.98 90.63 7.63
CA ARG A 221 40.03 91.87 8.45
C ARG A 221 41.38 92.57 8.36
N GLN A 222 42.48 91.83 8.18
CA GLN A 222 43.80 92.38 7.89
C GLN A 222 43.91 92.91 6.46
N GLU A 223 43.37 92.20 5.47
CA GLU A 223 43.29 92.64 4.08
C GLU A 223 42.52 93.97 3.98
N LYS A 224 41.34 94.06 4.62
CA LYS A 224 40.59 95.33 4.73
C LYS A 224 41.35 96.42 5.47
N MET A 225 42.17 96.08 6.48
CA MET A 225 43.03 97.07 7.14
C MET A 225 44.12 97.57 6.19
N GLN A 226 44.69 96.70 5.35
CA GLN A 226 45.65 97.06 4.30
C GLN A 226 45.01 97.90 3.19
N GLU A 227 43.79 97.57 2.73
CA GLU A 227 43.02 98.40 1.80
C GLU A 227 42.84 99.83 2.34
N ASN A 228 42.33 99.96 3.57
CA ASN A 228 42.15 101.27 4.22
C ASN A 228 43.49 102.02 4.43
N LEU A 229 44.60 101.31 4.69
CA LEU A 229 45.92 101.93 4.79
C LEU A 229 46.40 102.45 3.43
N VAL A 230 46.23 101.69 2.34
CA VAL A 230 46.58 102.12 0.99
C VAL A 230 45.71 103.30 0.54
N ASP A 231 44.41 103.31 0.85
CA ASP A 231 43.54 104.46 0.58
C ASP A 231 44.01 105.72 1.35
N LEU A 232 44.38 105.59 2.62
CA LEU A 232 44.94 106.70 3.42
C LEU A 232 46.31 107.16 2.91
N GLU A 233 47.15 106.25 2.41
CA GLU A 233 48.43 106.59 1.76
C GLU A 233 48.19 107.34 0.44
N LEU A 234 47.24 106.91 -0.39
CA LEU A 234 46.84 107.61 -1.61
C LEU A 234 46.20 108.99 -1.31
N GLU A 235 45.41 109.12 -0.24
CA GLU A 235 44.90 110.43 0.20
C GLU A 235 46.02 111.35 0.69
N LYS A 236 46.96 110.83 1.47
CA LYS A 236 48.19 111.54 1.89
C LYS A 236 49.00 112.00 0.67
N GLU A 237 49.20 111.14 -0.33
CA GLU A 237 49.88 111.53 -1.58
C GLU A 237 49.12 112.60 -2.37
N ARG A 238 47.79 112.48 -2.49
CA ARG A 238 46.93 113.51 -3.10
C ARG A 238 47.01 114.85 -2.36
N LEU A 239 47.11 114.83 -1.03
CA LEU A 239 47.28 116.04 -0.21
C LEU A 239 48.68 116.64 -0.34
N LEU A 240 49.72 115.80 -0.38
CA LEU A 240 51.10 116.24 -0.63
C LEU A 240 51.27 116.82 -2.04
N ALA A 241 50.65 116.24 -3.06
CA ALA A 241 50.64 116.78 -4.42
C ALA A 241 49.93 118.15 -4.49
N LYS A 242 48.83 118.33 -3.75
CA LYS A 242 48.18 119.65 -3.58
C LYS A 242 49.12 120.64 -2.88
N LEU A 243 49.77 120.25 -1.77
CA LEU A 243 50.73 121.11 -1.07
C LEU A 243 51.89 121.53 -1.98
N GLN A 244 52.50 120.60 -2.70
CA GLN A 244 53.54 120.89 -3.70
C GLN A 244 53.06 121.83 -4.81
N SER A 245 51.78 121.83 -5.16
CA SER A 245 51.25 122.79 -6.15
C SER A 245 51.21 124.23 -5.59
N TRP A 246 50.99 124.41 -4.28
CA TRP A 246 51.14 125.69 -3.60
C TRP A 246 52.61 126.08 -3.41
N GLU A 247 53.51 125.14 -3.10
CA GLU A 247 54.96 125.39 -3.07
C GLU A 247 55.53 125.78 -4.45
N ARG A 248 54.93 125.30 -5.55
CA ARG A 248 55.26 125.75 -6.91
C ARG A 248 54.71 127.15 -7.22
N LEU A 249 53.61 127.57 -6.57
CA LEU A 249 53.10 128.94 -6.68
C LEU A 249 54.03 129.95 -5.96
N ASP A 250 54.58 129.59 -4.79
CA ASP A 250 55.68 130.33 -4.13
C ASP A 250 56.87 130.54 -5.09
N GLN A 251 57.36 129.44 -5.69
CA GLN A 251 58.50 129.45 -6.61
C GLN A 251 58.27 130.24 -7.92
N THR A 252 57.04 130.26 -8.45
CA THR A 252 56.73 130.91 -9.73
C THR A 252 56.27 132.35 -9.61
N THR A 253 55.72 132.76 -8.47
CA THR A 253 55.29 134.15 -8.23
C THR A 253 56.34 135.00 -7.51
N GLY A 254 57.25 134.38 -6.75
CA GLY A 254 58.20 135.10 -5.90
C GLY A 254 57.55 135.80 -4.70
N LEU A 255 56.27 135.53 -4.46
CA LEU A 255 55.49 135.99 -3.30
C LEU A 255 55.44 134.83 -2.30
N SER A 256 55.72 135.11 -1.02
CA SER A 256 55.84 134.10 0.03
C SER A 256 54.49 133.44 0.38
N ILE A 257 54.03 132.53 -0.47
CA ILE A 257 52.66 131.98 -0.49
C ILE A 257 52.76 130.46 -0.69
N ARG A 258 52.81 129.71 0.43
CA ARG A 258 52.97 128.24 0.43
C ARG A 258 51.69 127.49 0.80
N THR A 259 50.71 128.22 1.32
CA THR A 259 49.39 127.72 1.71
C THR A 259 48.29 128.71 1.29
N PRO A 260 47.02 128.27 1.19
CA PRO A 260 45.89 129.19 1.02
C PRO A 260 45.79 130.26 2.12
N GLU A 261 46.29 129.95 3.32
CA GLU A 261 46.32 130.84 4.48
C GLU A 261 47.39 131.94 4.36
N ASP A 262 48.49 131.68 3.64
CA ASP A 262 49.46 132.71 3.27
C ASP A 262 48.88 133.65 2.20
N LEU A 263 48.16 133.11 1.21
CA LEU A 263 47.49 133.91 0.18
C LEU A 263 46.44 134.84 0.80
N SER A 264 45.66 134.33 1.76
CA SER A 264 44.71 135.14 2.53
C SER A 264 45.42 136.27 3.30
N ARG A 265 46.54 135.99 3.98
CA ARG A 265 47.36 137.01 4.66
C ARG A 265 47.93 138.05 3.71
N PHE A 266 48.46 137.65 2.56
CA PHE A 266 49.03 138.55 1.56
C PHE A 266 47.97 139.48 0.94
N ILE A 267 46.74 138.99 0.72
CA ILE A 267 45.61 139.83 0.29
C ILE A 267 45.27 140.89 1.35
N VAL A 268 45.27 140.53 2.63
CA VAL A 268 45.02 141.48 3.73
C VAL A 268 46.14 142.55 3.79
N GLU A 269 47.40 142.17 3.63
CA GLU A 269 48.50 143.16 3.54
C GLU A 269 48.35 144.11 2.35
N LEU A 270 47.96 143.60 1.17
CA LEU A 270 47.70 144.43 -0.01
C LEU A 270 46.55 145.41 0.22
N GLN A 271 45.45 144.96 0.84
CA GLN A 271 44.32 145.82 1.19
C GLN A 271 44.72 146.92 2.19
N GLN A 272 45.55 146.59 3.20
CA GLN A 272 46.09 147.59 4.13
C GLN A 272 47.01 148.60 3.43
N ARG A 273 47.86 148.16 2.49
CA ARG A 273 48.70 149.04 1.66
C ARG A 273 47.87 149.96 0.76
N GLU A 274 46.79 149.46 0.15
CA GLU A 274 45.86 150.29 -0.63
C GLU A 274 45.16 151.36 0.23
N LEU A 275 44.71 151.01 1.44
CA LEU A 275 44.08 151.97 2.35
C LEU A 275 45.04 153.10 2.72
N ALA A 276 46.27 152.76 3.14
CA ALA A 276 47.31 153.73 3.45
C ALA A 276 47.70 154.62 2.25
N LEU A 277 47.59 154.12 1.01
CA LEU A 277 47.76 154.93 -0.20
C LEU A 277 46.55 155.85 -0.47
N LYS A 278 45.33 155.38 -0.23
CA LYS A 278 44.10 156.20 -0.37
C LYS A 278 44.09 157.36 0.63
N ASP A 279 44.56 157.15 1.86
CA ASP A 279 44.68 158.21 2.89
C ASP A 279 45.78 159.25 2.56
N ARG A 280 46.88 158.81 1.94
CA ARG A 280 47.89 159.74 1.39
C ARG A 280 47.36 160.54 0.21
N ASN A 281 46.52 159.93 -0.63
CA ASN A 281 45.96 160.60 -1.80
C ASN A 281 44.86 161.61 -1.42
N SER A 282 44.05 161.30 -0.40
CA SER A 282 43.03 162.22 0.12
C SER A 282 43.65 163.46 0.80
N SER A 283 44.72 163.27 1.57
CA SER A 283 45.47 164.38 2.22
C SER A 283 46.20 165.28 1.22
N LEU A 284 46.81 164.72 0.16
CA LEU A 284 47.32 165.50 -0.98
C LEU A 284 46.20 166.28 -1.70
N ALA A 285 45.03 165.67 -1.88
CA ALA A 285 43.89 166.33 -2.52
C ALA A 285 43.31 167.49 -1.69
N SER A 286 43.38 167.46 -0.35
CA SER A 286 43.07 168.63 0.48
C SER A 286 44.07 169.77 0.28
N SER A 287 45.38 169.47 0.31
CA SER A 287 46.43 170.49 0.15
C SER A 287 46.35 171.20 -1.21
N ALA A 288 46.07 170.45 -2.29
CA ALA A 288 45.85 171.03 -3.62
C ALA A 288 44.65 172.01 -3.65
N ARG A 289 43.55 171.69 -2.96
CA ARG A 289 42.35 172.56 -2.85
C ARG A 289 42.60 173.83 -2.03
N GLU A 290 43.52 173.79 -1.07
CA GLU A 290 43.91 174.97 -0.29
C GLU A 290 44.77 175.92 -1.12
N LEU A 291 45.75 175.39 -1.87
CA LEU A 291 46.55 176.17 -2.81
C LEU A 291 45.69 176.81 -3.92
N ASP A 292 44.69 176.10 -4.46
CA ASP A 292 43.79 176.67 -5.47
C ASP A 292 42.87 177.78 -4.92
N LYS A 293 42.51 177.76 -3.63
CA LYS A 293 41.78 178.88 -2.99
C LYS A 293 42.65 180.14 -2.91
N VAL A 294 43.92 179.99 -2.48
CA VAL A 294 44.88 181.11 -2.46
C VAL A 294 45.12 181.64 -3.88
N ARG A 295 45.18 180.75 -4.87
CA ARG A 295 45.28 181.11 -6.29
C ARG A 295 44.09 181.94 -6.76
N GLN A 296 42.87 181.57 -6.36
CA GLN A 296 41.64 182.31 -6.70
C GLN A 296 41.63 183.71 -6.05
N GLN A 297 42.00 183.82 -4.78
CA GLN A 297 42.10 185.12 -4.08
C GLN A 297 43.08 186.07 -4.79
N LEU A 298 44.27 185.60 -5.15
CA LEU A 298 45.25 186.37 -5.92
C LEU A 298 44.74 186.76 -7.32
N GLN A 299 43.95 185.90 -7.99
CA GLN A 299 43.29 186.24 -9.25
C GLN A 299 42.24 187.35 -9.08
N GLU A 300 41.55 187.42 -7.94
CA GLU A 300 40.57 188.47 -7.64
C GLU A 300 41.20 189.81 -7.25
N GLU A 301 42.34 189.80 -6.56
CA GLU A 301 43.16 191.00 -6.32
C GLU A 301 43.71 191.57 -7.64
N VAL A 302 44.28 190.71 -8.51
CA VAL A 302 44.73 191.09 -9.85
C VAL A 302 43.58 191.65 -10.70
N ARG A 303 42.35 191.12 -10.54
CA ARG A 303 41.15 191.66 -11.20
C ARG A 303 40.80 193.06 -10.69
N GLN A 304 40.91 193.32 -9.39
CA GLN A 304 40.62 194.64 -8.78
C GLN A 304 41.64 195.71 -9.19
N VAL A 305 42.94 195.38 -9.14
CA VAL A 305 44.01 196.26 -9.67
C VAL A 305 43.82 196.47 -11.18
N GLY A 306 43.42 195.44 -11.92
CA GLY A 306 43.06 195.53 -13.33
C GLY A 306 41.94 196.51 -13.62
N THR A 307 40.90 196.59 -12.78
CA THR A 307 39.83 197.60 -12.94
C THR A 307 40.30 199.02 -12.69
N GLN A 308 41.15 199.26 -11.68
CA GLN A 308 41.74 200.59 -11.43
C GLN A 308 42.65 201.02 -12.59
N LEU A 309 43.47 200.09 -13.12
CA LEU A 309 44.31 200.32 -14.29
C LEU A 309 43.48 200.58 -15.56
N LEU A 310 42.26 200.04 -15.66
CA LEU A 310 41.34 200.31 -16.77
C LEU A 310 40.72 201.72 -16.72
N GLU A 311 40.54 202.31 -15.54
CA GLU A 311 40.08 203.69 -15.40
C GLU A 311 41.18 204.68 -15.80
N GLU A 312 42.43 204.44 -15.39
CA GLU A 312 43.59 205.18 -15.90
C GLU A 312 43.85 204.93 -17.40
N ARG A 313 43.56 203.72 -17.92
CA ARG A 313 43.59 203.48 -19.37
C ARG A 313 42.51 204.24 -20.11
N LYS A 314 41.28 204.39 -19.59
CA LYS A 314 40.24 205.20 -20.25
C LYS A 314 40.64 206.67 -20.38
N LYS A 315 41.39 207.22 -19.41
CA LYS A 315 42.03 208.55 -19.49
C LYS A 315 43.14 208.62 -20.56
N ARG A 316 43.74 207.48 -20.96
CA ARG A 316 44.67 207.36 -22.09
C ARG A 316 44.00 207.01 -23.42
N GLU A 317 42.88 206.28 -23.42
CA GLU A 317 42.17 205.87 -24.64
C GLU A 317 41.44 207.04 -25.30
N THR A 318 41.09 208.10 -24.56
CA THR A 318 40.71 209.41 -25.14
C THR A 318 41.87 210.07 -25.90
N HIS A 319 43.12 209.79 -25.53
CA HIS A 319 44.31 210.18 -26.29
C HIS A 319 44.69 209.16 -27.39
N GLU A 320 44.31 207.87 -27.27
CA GLU A 320 44.69 206.79 -28.20
C GLU A 320 43.62 206.46 -29.28
N ALA A 321 42.35 206.84 -29.09
CA ALA A 321 41.32 206.79 -30.14
C ALA A 321 41.68 207.66 -31.36
N LEU A 322 42.63 208.59 -31.16
CA LEU A 322 43.32 209.38 -32.18
C LEU A 322 44.12 208.51 -33.18
N ALA A 323 44.43 207.24 -32.86
CA ALA A 323 45.38 206.40 -33.59
C ALA A 323 44.82 205.23 -34.42
N ARG A 324 43.62 204.68 -34.13
CA ARG A 324 43.20 203.36 -34.67
C ARG A 324 42.08 203.35 -35.72
N ARG A 325 42.13 204.29 -36.67
CA ARG A 325 41.30 204.30 -37.90
C ARG A 325 41.70 203.21 -38.94
N LEU A 326 42.14 201.98 -38.56
CA LEU A 326 43.08 201.18 -39.40
C LEU A 326 42.90 199.63 -39.74
N GLN A 327 41.97 198.74 -39.25
CA GLN A 327 41.95 197.21 -39.57
C GLN A 327 40.56 196.35 -39.43
N LYS A 328 40.26 195.15 -40.12
CA LYS A 328 38.89 194.32 -40.25
C LYS A 328 38.78 192.73 -40.89
N ARG A 329 38.06 191.49 -40.45
CA ARG A 329 37.90 189.87 -40.92
C ARG A 329 36.67 188.62 -40.75
N VAL A 330 36.75 187.14 -40.64
CA VAL A 330 35.78 185.79 -41.01
C VAL A 330 35.60 184.26 -40.17
N LEU A 331 35.02 182.88 -40.25
CA LEU A 331 34.34 181.54 -41.01
C LEU A 331 33.54 180.13 -40.29
N LEU A 332 33.13 178.79 -40.82
CA LEU A 332 32.17 177.50 -40.31
C LEU A 332 32.05 175.80 -40.79
N LEU A 333 31.25 174.67 -40.24
CA LEU A 333 30.59 173.17 -40.71
C LEU A 333 30.55 171.61 -39.90
N THR A 334 29.96 170.23 -39.96
CA THR A 334 28.84 169.06 -40.40
C THR A 334 28.74 167.38 -39.85
N LYS A 335 27.76 166.28 -40.08
CA LYS A 335 27.56 164.62 -39.72
C LYS A 335 26.26 163.56 -40.19
N ALA A 336 25.72 162.18 -40.03
CA ALA A 336 25.71 160.57 -39.56
C ALA A 336 24.44 159.44 -39.98
N GLN A 337 23.92 158.05 -39.79
CA GLN A 337 23.95 156.43 -39.36
C GLN A 337 22.58 155.34 -39.57
N LEU A 338 22.08 153.94 -39.40
CA LEU A 338 22.15 152.27 -39.15
C LEU A 338 20.75 151.22 -39.28
N SER A 339 20.23 149.83 -39.13
CA SER A 339 20.28 148.16 -38.88
C SER A 339 18.90 147.09 -39.05
N GLU A 340 18.39 145.68 -38.88
CA GLU A 340 18.47 144.01 -38.66
C GLU A 340 17.06 142.94 -38.67
N ALA A 341 16.54 141.54 -38.53
CA ALA A 341 16.58 139.86 -38.35
C ALA A 341 15.19 138.79 -38.54
N LEU A 342 14.65 137.39 -38.39
CA LEU A 342 14.65 135.72 -38.08
C LEU A 342 13.35 134.59 -38.48
N GLU A 343 12.77 133.21 -38.30
CA GLU A 343 12.66 131.62 -37.70
C GLU A 343 11.48 130.40 -38.25
N GLU A 344 10.89 129.02 -38.05
CA GLU A 344 10.71 127.47 -37.36
C GLU A 344 9.76 126.03 -37.91
N LEU A 345 9.26 124.78 -37.25
CA LEU A 345 8.75 123.19 -37.65
C LEU A 345 7.51 122.11 -36.95
N GLY A 346 6.89 120.73 -36.95
CA GLY A 346 6.68 119.08 -37.35
C GLY A 346 5.39 117.97 -36.78
N GLY A 347 4.81 116.57 -36.79
CA GLY A 347 4.63 114.90 -37.14
C GLY A 347 3.33 113.80 -36.60
N GLN A 348 2.78 112.38 -36.56
CA GLN A 348 2.62 110.72 -36.92
C GLN A 348 1.32 109.60 -36.37
N LYS A 349 0.75 108.18 -36.35
CA LYS A 349 0.52 106.55 -36.85
C LYS A 349 -0.57 105.24 -36.24
N GLN A 350 -1.13 103.94 -36.74
CA GLN A 350 -2.04 102.60 -36.12
C GLN A 350 -2.56 100.97 -36.72
N ARG A 351 -3.32 99.80 -36.12
CA ARG A 351 -3.87 98.22 -36.59
C ARG A 351 -4.80 96.89 -35.81
N ALA A 352 -5.63 95.72 -36.28
CA ALA A 352 -6.09 94.15 -35.74
C ALA A 352 -7.37 92.92 -36.12
N ASP A 353 -7.42 91.43 -35.86
CA ASP A 353 -8.27 89.96 -35.58
C ASP A 353 -9.60 88.95 -36.06
N MET A 354 -9.65 87.50 -36.03
CA MET A 354 -10.79 86.38 -35.81
C MET A 354 -10.50 84.76 -35.99
N LEU A 355 -11.23 83.75 -35.38
CA LEU A 355 -10.85 82.26 -35.21
C LEU A 355 -11.90 81.06 -35.32
N GLU A 356 -11.36 79.81 -35.38
CA GLU A 356 -11.81 78.48 -34.82
C GLU A 356 -13.31 78.03 -34.70
N MET A 357 -13.84 77.29 -35.68
CA MET A 357 -14.69 76.07 -35.60
C MET A 357 -15.12 75.67 -37.03
N GLU A 358 -15.30 74.41 -37.44
CA GLU A 358 -15.65 73.19 -36.69
C GLU A 358 -14.86 71.94 -37.13
N LEU A 359 -14.33 71.20 -36.15
CA LEU A 359 -14.11 69.77 -36.26
C LEU A 359 -15.44 69.04 -36.03
N LYS A 360 -15.82 68.08 -36.90
CA LYS A 360 -16.35 66.74 -36.53
C LYS A 360 -16.80 65.88 -37.73
N MET A 361 -16.32 64.63 -37.76
CA MET A 361 -17.09 63.36 -37.86
C MET A 361 -18.06 63.16 -39.05
N LEU A 362 -18.14 62.01 -39.75
CA LEU A 362 -17.45 60.71 -39.63
C LEU A 362 -17.76 59.80 -40.87
N GLN A 363 -17.35 58.52 -40.77
CA GLN A 363 -18.06 57.31 -41.26
C GLN A 363 -17.70 56.63 -42.61
N SER A 364 -16.99 55.50 -42.46
CA SER A 364 -17.31 54.13 -42.93
C SER A 364 -17.33 53.70 -44.41
N GLN A 365 -16.30 52.93 -44.76
CA GLN A 365 -16.34 51.53 -45.28
C GLN A 365 -17.05 51.15 -46.61
N SER A 366 -16.23 50.51 -47.47
CA SER A 366 -16.52 49.31 -48.29
C SER A 366 -17.40 49.39 -49.54
N GLY A 367 -16.94 48.72 -50.61
CA GLY A 367 -17.64 48.45 -51.87
C GLY A 367 -16.71 47.74 -52.86
N PRO A 368 -17.08 46.60 -53.49
CA PRO A 368 -16.19 45.78 -54.32
C PRO A 368 -16.34 46.02 -55.84
N ALA A 369 -15.53 45.31 -56.64
CA ALA A 369 -15.65 45.24 -58.10
C ALA A 369 -15.93 43.79 -58.56
N GLU A 370 -16.61 43.66 -59.70
CA GLU A 370 -17.14 42.41 -60.26
C GLU A 370 -16.17 41.70 -61.20
N GLN A 371 -16.47 40.44 -61.54
CA GLN A 371 -16.41 40.02 -62.95
C GLN A 371 -17.32 38.82 -63.27
N SER A 372 -17.83 38.81 -64.49
CA SER A 372 -18.73 37.80 -65.07
C SER A 372 -18.01 36.94 -66.11
N VAL A 373 -18.66 35.88 -66.61
CA VAL A 373 -18.69 35.48 -68.04
C VAL A 373 -19.69 34.31 -68.23
N LEU A 374 -20.27 34.21 -69.42
CA LEU A 374 -21.14 33.12 -69.87
C LEU A 374 -20.50 32.40 -71.08
N LEU A 375 -20.73 31.10 -71.24
CA LEU A 375 -20.20 30.28 -72.35
C LEU A 375 -21.32 29.57 -73.14
N SER A 376 -20.97 29.02 -74.31
CA SER A 376 -21.90 28.77 -75.41
C SER A 376 -22.48 27.36 -75.48
N LYS A 377 -23.61 27.20 -76.20
CA LYS A 377 -24.39 25.95 -76.24
C LYS A 377 -23.75 24.81 -77.06
N GLU A 378 -22.78 25.12 -77.91
CA GLU A 378 -22.11 24.12 -78.77
C GLU A 378 -20.89 23.51 -78.07
N GLU A 379 -20.15 24.32 -77.31
CA GLU A 379 -19.21 23.83 -76.29
C GLU A 379 -19.91 22.87 -75.32
N VAL A 380 -21.13 23.22 -74.86
CA VAL A 380 -21.97 22.35 -74.02
C VAL A 380 -22.33 21.02 -74.69
N SER A 381 -22.42 20.93 -76.02
CA SER A 381 -22.72 19.67 -76.71
C SER A 381 -21.49 18.75 -76.84
N SER A 382 -20.31 19.31 -77.14
CA SER A 382 -19.04 18.56 -77.08
C SER A 382 -18.69 18.14 -75.65
N LEU A 383 -18.94 19.00 -74.67
CA LEU A 383 -18.75 18.69 -73.25
C LEU A 383 -19.72 17.59 -72.79
N ARG A 384 -20.96 17.51 -73.31
CA ARG A 384 -21.88 16.40 -72.99
C ARG A 384 -21.35 15.05 -73.45
N LEU A 385 -20.86 14.93 -74.69
CA LEU A 385 -20.26 13.68 -75.16
C LEU A 385 -19.00 13.31 -74.36
N LYS A 386 -18.16 14.29 -74.03
CA LYS A 386 -16.99 14.05 -73.16
C LYS A 386 -17.41 13.70 -71.71
N ILE A 387 -18.53 14.22 -71.21
CA ILE A 387 -19.13 13.82 -69.93
C ILE A 387 -19.63 12.37 -69.99
N GLU A 388 -20.30 11.95 -71.07
CA GLU A 388 -20.73 10.54 -71.24
C GLU A 388 -19.55 9.57 -71.33
N GLU A 389 -18.47 9.94 -72.03
CA GLU A 389 -17.20 9.20 -72.02
C GLU A 389 -16.57 9.13 -70.62
N LEU A 390 -16.46 10.28 -69.93
CA LEU A 390 -15.92 10.36 -68.57
C LEU A 390 -16.81 9.64 -67.55
N GLU A 391 -18.12 9.55 -67.76
CA GLU A 391 -19.02 8.72 -66.95
C GLU A 391 -18.78 7.23 -67.21
N GLY A 392 -18.52 6.83 -68.45
CA GLY A 392 -18.13 5.45 -68.77
C GLY A 392 -16.79 5.05 -68.15
N GLU A 393 -15.78 5.91 -68.26
CA GLU A 393 -14.48 5.74 -67.61
C GLU A 393 -14.62 5.74 -66.08
N ARG A 394 -15.39 6.67 -65.51
CA ARG A 394 -15.70 6.74 -64.08
C ARG A 394 -16.40 5.48 -63.57
N ARG A 395 -17.35 4.91 -64.31
CA ARG A 395 -18.04 3.66 -63.89
C ARG A 395 -17.07 2.47 -63.82
N ARG A 396 -16.16 2.34 -64.79
CA ARG A 396 -15.09 1.33 -64.75
C ARG A 396 -14.15 1.55 -63.56
N LEU A 397 -13.70 2.78 -63.35
CA LEU A 397 -12.87 3.14 -62.20
C LEU A 397 -13.61 2.95 -60.86
N GLU A 398 -14.92 3.14 -60.79
CA GLU A 398 -15.74 2.82 -59.61
C GLU A 398 -15.88 1.30 -59.38
N GLU A 399 -15.86 0.47 -60.41
CA GLU A 399 -15.88 -0.99 -60.31
C GLU A 399 -14.51 -1.55 -59.91
N GLU A 400 -13.43 -1.08 -60.54
CA GLU A 400 -12.04 -1.39 -60.14
C GLU A 400 -11.76 -0.91 -58.72
N LYS A 401 -12.20 0.30 -58.36
CA LYS A 401 -12.10 0.83 -56.99
C LYS A 401 -12.84 -0.06 -55.99
N LYS A 402 -14.06 -0.53 -56.28
CA LYS A 402 -14.78 -1.47 -55.40
C LYS A 402 -14.04 -2.79 -55.23
N GLN A 403 -13.44 -3.33 -56.30
CA GLN A 403 -12.63 -4.54 -56.21
C GLN A 403 -11.40 -4.33 -55.31
N LEU A 404 -10.67 -3.23 -55.52
CA LEU A 404 -9.52 -2.85 -54.67
C LEU A 404 -9.94 -2.55 -53.23
N GLU A 405 -11.09 -1.92 -52.99
CA GLU A 405 -11.66 -1.71 -51.65
C GLU A 405 -11.94 -3.05 -50.97
N THR A 406 -12.61 -4.01 -51.62
CA THR A 406 -12.84 -5.34 -51.01
C THR A 406 -11.56 -6.15 -50.77
N GLN A 407 -10.50 -5.94 -51.57
CA GLN A 407 -9.19 -6.53 -51.33
C GLN A 407 -8.47 -5.87 -50.15
N LEU A 408 -8.50 -4.54 -50.06
CA LEU A 408 -7.94 -3.79 -48.93
C LEU A 408 -8.70 -4.07 -47.63
N GLU A 409 -10.01 -4.29 -47.66
CA GLU A 409 -10.80 -4.75 -46.52
C GLU A 409 -10.35 -6.15 -46.06
N GLN A 410 -10.15 -7.10 -46.97
CA GLN A 410 -9.64 -8.44 -46.63
C GLN A 410 -8.22 -8.39 -46.01
N LEU A 411 -7.33 -7.57 -46.55
CA LEU A 411 -5.98 -7.37 -46.02
C LEU A 411 -6.00 -6.65 -44.66
N THR A 412 -6.88 -5.66 -44.50
CA THR A 412 -7.10 -4.96 -43.21
C THR A 412 -7.64 -5.92 -42.13
N LEU A 413 -8.54 -6.84 -42.50
CA LEU A 413 -9.04 -7.89 -41.62
C LEU A 413 -7.96 -8.94 -41.26
N ALA A 414 -6.95 -9.14 -42.12
CA ALA A 414 -5.77 -9.93 -41.82
C ALA A 414 -4.72 -9.18 -40.95
N GLY A 415 -4.84 -7.85 -40.86
CA GLY A 415 -3.97 -6.97 -40.06
C GLY A 415 -2.85 -6.26 -40.82
N ASP A 416 -2.90 -6.25 -42.16
CA ASP A 416 -1.95 -5.50 -43.00
C ASP A 416 -2.18 -3.99 -42.94
N TYR A 417 -1.13 -3.21 -43.23
CA TYR A 417 -1.15 -1.75 -43.12
C TYR A 417 -0.17 -1.05 -44.08
N ASP A 418 -0.55 0.15 -44.55
CA ASP A 418 0.28 1.01 -45.40
C ASP A 418 1.53 1.51 -44.67
N GLN A 419 2.71 0.94 -44.98
CA GLN A 419 3.97 1.32 -44.33
C GLN A 419 4.38 2.80 -44.54
N SER A 420 3.86 3.45 -45.58
CA SER A 420 4.06 4.87 -45.88
C SER A 420 3.20 5.82 -45.04
N ARG A 421 2.09 5.33 -44.48
CA ARG A 421 1.06 6.11 -43.78
C ARG A 421 0.93 5.74 -42.31
N THR A 422 1.17 4.47 -41.98
CA THR A 422 0.97 3.88 -40.66
C THR A 422 2.22 3.12 -40.25
N LYS A 423 2.90 3.60 -39.21
CA LYS A 423 4.02 2.89 -38.58
C LYS A 423 3.55 2.21 -37.31
N VAL A 424 3.42 0.89 -37.32
CA VAL A 424 3.10 0.11 -36.11
C VAL A 424 4.26 0.24 -35.11
N LEU A 425 3.94 0.71 -33.91
CA LEU A 425 4.86 0.82 -32.79
C LEU A 425 4.32 -0.02 -31.62
N HIS A 426 5.21 -0.76 -30.96
CA HIS A 426 4.93 -1.40 -29.69
C HIS A 426 6.05 -1.05 -28.70
N MET A 427 5.76 -1.13 -27.39
CA MET A 427 6.81 -1.00 -26.38
C MET A 427 7.85 -2.12 -26.58
N SER A 428 9.14 -1.79 -26.49
CA SER A 428 10.23 -2.77 -26.56
C SER A 428 10.17 -3.76 -25.39
N MET A 429 9.91 -3.24 -24.19
CA MET A 429 9.47 -3.97 -23.03
C MET A 429 7.94 -4.12 -23.08
N ASN A 430 7.45 -5.25 -23.57
CA ASN A 430 6.03 -5.60 -23.58
C ASN A 430 5.85 -7.02 -23.00
N PRO A 431 4.63 -7.43 -22.61
CA PRO A 431 4.42 -8.74 -21.97
C PRO A 431 4.94 -9.93 -22.79
N ALA A 432 4.90 -9.84 -24.13
CA ALA A 432 5.42 -10.88 -25.00
C ALA A 432 6.96 -10.89 -25.07
N SER A 433 7.65 -9.74 -25.06
CA SER A 433 9.12 -9.71 -24.97
C SER A 433 9.60 -10.14 -23.59
N ALA A 434 8.91 -9.74 -22.52
CA ALA A 434 9.15 -10.22 -21.15
C ALA A 434 8.97 -11.74 -21.04
N ALA A 435 7.84 -12.31 -21.51
CA ALA A 435 7.62 -13.76 -21.49
C ALA A 435 8.68 -14.54 -22.29
N ARG A 436 9.10 -14.01 -23.46
CA ARG A 436 10.23 -14.56 -24.25
C ARG A 436 11.59 -14.34 -23.60
N GLN A 437 11.73 -13.45 -22.63
CA GLN A 437 12.96 -13.28 -21.84
C GLN A 437 12.97 -14.26 -20.66
N CYS A 438 11.87 -14.38 -19.91
CA CYS A 438 11.71 -15.39 -18.86
C CYS A 438 11.94 -16.81 -19.41
N LEU A 439 11.28 -17.17 -20.52
CA LEU A 439 11.47 -18.49 -21.15
C LEU A 439 12.94 -18.79 -21.49
N ARG A 440 13.73 -17.79 -21.92
CA ARG A 440 15.17 -17.96 -22.16
C ARG A 440 15.97 -18.06 -20.86
N GLN A 441 15.61 -17.32 -19.83
CA GLN A 441 16.24 -17.40 -18.51
C GLN A 441 15.97 -18.76 -17.85
N ASP A 442 14.76 -19.30 -17.97
CA ASP A 442 14.39 -20.60 -17.43
C ASP A 442 15.02 -21.74 -18.24
N GLN A 443 15.11 -21.61 -19.57
CA GLN A 443 15.92 -22.53 -20.40
C GLN A 443 17.40 -22.50 -20.01
N ALA A 444 17.98 -21.33 -19.76
CA ALA A 444 19.38 -21.20 -19.31
C ALA A 444 19.59 -21.80 -17.90
N ARG A 445 18.68 -21.55 -16.95
CA ARG A 445 18.70 -22.17 -15.62
C ARG A 445 18.64 -23.70 -15.70
N LEU A 446 17.71 -24.25 -16.48
CA LEU A 446 17.59 -25.69 -16.69
C LEU A 446 18.83 -26.29 -17.37
N GLN A 447 19.49 -25.54 -18.26
CA GLN A 447 20.78 -25.93 -18.84
C GLN A 447 21.90 -25.95 -17.79
N GLU A 448 22.05 -24.87 -17.01
CA GLU A 448 23.02 -24.81 -15.90
C GLU A 448 22.79 -25.91 -14.85
N GLU A 449 21.53 -26.19 -14.49
CA GLU A 449 21.16 -27.26 -13.56
C GLU A 449 21.47 -28.64 -14.15
N CYS A 450 21.12 -28.89 -15.42
CA CYS A 450 21.52 -30.11 -16.12
C CYS A 450 23.05 -30.28 -16.16
N GLU A 451 23.80 -29.21 -16.38
CA GLU A 451 25.27 -29.24 -16.40
C GLU A 451 25.87 -29.46 -15.01
N ARG A 452 25.35 -28.78 -13.98
CA ARG A 452 25.70 -29.02 -12.56
C ARG A 452 25.43 -30.47 -12.15
N LEU A 453 24.27 -31.02 -12.50
CA LEU A 453 23.89 -32.40 -12.21
C LEU A 453 24.76 -33.41 -12.97
N ARG A 454 25.03 -33.19 -14.27
CA ARG A 454 25.97 -34.02 -15.05
C ARG A 454 27.39 -33.97 -14.48
N ALA A 455 27.86 -32.79 -14.09
CA ALA A 455 29.18 -32.63 -13.48
C ALA A 455 29.27 -33.35 -12.13
N LEU A 456 28.21 -33.27 -11.30
CA LEU A 456 28.16 -33.92 -10.00
C LEU A 456 28.05 -35.44 -10.10
N LEU A 457 27.17 -35.96 -10.98
CA LEU A 457 27.15 -37.39 -11.33
C LEU A 457 28.52 -37.84 -11.82
N GLY A 458 29.13 -37.08 -12.74
CA GLY A 458 30.50 -37.32 -13.20
C GLY A 458 31.58 -37.19 -12.14
N THR A 459 31.34 -36.60 -10.96
CA THR A 459 32.26 -36.69 -9.80
C THR A 459 31.98 -37.91 -8.94
N LEU A 460 30.71 -38.30 -8.78
CA LEU A 460 30.28 -39.46 -8.01
C LEU A 460 30.66 -40.79 -8.70
N GLU A 461 30.49 -40.88 -10.02
CA GLU A 461 30.94 -41.99 -10.87
C GLU A 461 32.46 -42.18 -10.84
N ARG A 462 33.23 -41.11 -10.59
CA ARG A 462 34.69 -41.14 -10.38
C ARG A 462 35.09 -41.39 -8.91
N GLY A 463 34.13 -41.69 -8.03
CA GLY A 463 34.39 -42.00 -6.62
C GLY A 463 34.86 -40.82 -5.77
N GLY A 464 34.65 -39.58 -6.23
CA GLY A 464 35.01 -38.38 -5.48
C GLY A 464 34.08 -38.14 -4.27
N PRO A 465 34.57 -37.49 -3.20
CA PRO A 465 33.73 -37.08 -2.08
C PRO A 465 32.67 -36.07 -2.55
N VAL A 466 31.44 -36.20 -2.02
CA VAL A 466 30.29 -35.38 -2.43
C VAL A 466 30.55 -33.89 -2.14
N PRO A 467 30.37 -32.98 -3.11
CA PRO A 467 30.55 -31.54 -2.86
C PRO A 467 29.57 -30.98 -1.83
N ALA A 468 30.08 -30.20 -0.88
CA ALA A 468 29.31 -29.63 0.25
C ALA A 468 28.14 -28.72 -0.16
N SER A 469 28.05 -28.30 -1.43
CA SER A 469 26.90 -27.56 -1.97
C SER A 469 25.59 -28.35 -1.93
N LEU A 470 25.62 -29.69 -1.90
CA LEU A 470 24.40 -30.51 -1.80
C LEU A 470 23.78 -30.50 -0.40
N GLU A 471 24.56 -30.40 0.68
CA GLU A 471 24.00 -30.31 2.04
C GLU A 471 23.26 -28.96 2.26
N ALA A 472 23.67 -27.91 1.55
CA ALA A 472 23.07 -26.59 1.65
C ALA A 472 21.78 -26.41 0.82
N SER A 473 21.59 -27.18 -0.26
CA SER A 473 20.52 -26.92 -1.25
C SER A 473 19.25 -27.77 -1.07
N CYS A 474 19.19 -28.65 -0.07
CA CYS A 474 18.08 -29.60 0.11
C CYS A 474 17.48 -29.58 1.52
N LEU A 475 17.46 -28.41 2.16
CA LEU A 475 16.82 -28.19 3.47
C LEU A 475 15.74 -27.11 3.37
N PRO A 476 14.50 -27.36 3.85
CA PRO A 476 13.59 -26.26 4.19
C PRO A 476 14.17 -25.45 5.35
N SER A 477 13.61 -24.26 5.58
CA SER A 477 14.08 -23.24 6.52
C SER A 477 14.77 -23.81 7.78
N SER A 478 16.04 -23.49 7.98
CA SER A 478 16.81 -23.96 9.15
C SER A 478 16.19 -23.57 10.50
N LYS A 479 15.27 -22.61 10.53
CA LYS A 479 14.48 -22.25 11.73
C LYS A 479 13.33 -23.24 11.95
N GLU A 480 12.59 -23.55 10.89
CA GLU A 480 11.47 -24.51 10.90
C GLU A 480 11.95 -25.92 11.25
N VAL A 481 13.07 -26.37 10.68
CA VAL A 481 13.69 -27.66 11.06
C VAL A 481 14.15 -27.66 12.53
N ALA A 482 14.62 -26.54 13.07
CA ALA A 482 15.00 -26.42 14.48
C ALA A 482 13.78 -26.35 15.41
N GLU A 483 12.67 -25.76 14.97
CA GLU A 483 11.41 -25.70 15.71
C GLU A 483 10.70 -27.06 15.71
N LEU A 484 10.66 -27.78 14.58
CA LEU A 484 10.16 -29.15 14.49
C LEU A 484 11.00 -30.11 15.35
N ARG A 485 12.35 -29.97 15.37
CA ARG A 485 13.20 -30.74 16.29
C ARG A 485 12.87 -30.46 17.75
N LYS A 486 12.74 -29.18 18.15
CA LYS A 486 12.29 -28.82 19.52
C LYS A 486 10.89 -29.34 19.85
N GLN A 487 9.97 -29.38 18.88
CA GLN A 487 8.63 -29.95 19.07
C GLN A 487 8.72 -31.46 19.32
N VAL A 488 9.49 -32.20 18.51
CA VAL A 488 9.78 -33.64 18.69
C VAL A 488 10.44 -33.90 20.03
N GLU A 489 11.52 -33.19 20.38
CA GLU A 489 12.19 -33.27 21.68
C GLU A 489 11.20 -33.03 22.84
N SER A 490 10.30 -32.04 22.71
CA SER A 490 9.27 -31.77 23.72
C SER A 490 8.21 -32.87 23.82
N ALA A 491 7.88 -33.53 22.69
CA ALA A 491 6.92 -34.63 22.63
C ALA A 491 7.53 -35.92 23.17
N GLU A 492 8.79 -36.20 22.87
CA GLU A 492 9.57 -37.28 23.48
C GLU A 492 9.70 -37.10 24.99
N LEU A 493 10.03 -35.88 25.46
CA LEU A 493 10.11 -35.58 26.90
C LEU A 493 8.74 -35.70 27.59
N LYS A 494 7.63 -35.31 26.95
CA LYS A 494 6.26 -35.59 27.43
C LYS A 494 5.99 -37.09 27.52
N ASN A 495 6.36 -37.86 26.49
CA ASN A 495 6.20 -39.32 26.45
C ASN A 495 7.09 -40.05 27.47
N GLN A 496 8.29 -39.54 27.77
CA GLN A 496 9.16 -40.04 28.85
C GLN A 496 8.48 -39.80 30.21
N ARG A 497 8.05 -38.56 30.51
CA ARG A 497 7.32 -38.23 31.74
C ARG A 497 6.03 -39.04 31.92
N LEU A 498 5.29 -39.29 30.85
CA LEU A 498 4.09 -40.16 30.90
C LEU A 498 4.47 -41.62 31.24
N LYS A 499 5.58 -42.14 30.71
CA LYS A 499 6.09 -43.46 31.08
C LYS A 499 6.55 -43.51 32.55
N GLU A 500 7.23 -42.47 33.04
CA GLU A 500 7.65 -42.35 34.44
C GLU A 500 6.46 -42.29 35.40
N VAL A 501 5.45 -41.45 35.12
CA VAL A 501 4.22 -41.36 35.90
C VAL A 501 3.45 -42.68 35.88
N PHE A 502 3.34 -43.33 34.71
CA PHE A 502 2.69 -44.65 34.61
C PHE A 502 3.44 -45.72 35.40
N GLN A 503 4.78 -45.80 35.30
CA GLN A 503 5.59 -46.71 36.10
C GLN A 503 5.42 -46.44 37.59
N THR A 504 5.43 -45.18 38.01
CA THR A 504 5.22 -44.78 39.41
C THR A 504 3.84 -45.23 39.90
N LYS A 505 2.77 -45.00 39.13
CA LYS A 505 1.41 -45.43 39.48
C LYS A 505 1.25 -46.95 39.51
N VAL A 506 1.92 -47.69 38.62
CA VAL A 506 1.95 -49.16 38.66
C VAL A 506 2.75 -49.66 39.87
N GLN A 507 3.84 -48.99 40.26
CA GLN A 507 4.59 -49.33 41.48
C GLN A 507 3.81 -49.03 42.76
N GLU A 508 3.13 -47.88 42.85
CA GLU A 508 2.19 -47.56 43.93
C GLU A 508 1.11 -48.64 44.04
N PHE A 509 0.45 -48.98 42.93
CA PHE A 509 -0.59 -50.02 42.89
C PHE A 509 -0.06 -51.38 43.35
N ARG A 510 1.10 -51.82 42.85
CA ARG A 510 1.77 -53.07 43.28
C ARG A 510 2.09 -53.06 44.78
N LYS A 511 2.57 -51.94 45.31
CA LYS A 511 2.87 -51.78 46.74
C LYS A 511 1.61 -51.87 47.59
N VAL A 512 0.51 -51.24 47.15
CA VAL A 512 -0.81 -51.36 47.80
C VAL A 512 -1.34 -52.80 47.74
N CYS A 513 -1.27 -53.48 46.59
CA CYS A 513 -1.64 -54.89 46.47
C CYS A 513 -0.81 -55.79 47.39
N TYR A 514 0.51 -55.58 47.45
CA TYR A 514 1.42 -56.32 48.32
C TYR A 514 1.03 -56.16 49.80
N THR A 515 0.87 -54.93 50.27
CA THR A 515 0.48 -54.64 51.67
C THR A 515 -0.92 -55.14 52.03
N LEU A 516 -1.90 -55.07 51.11
CA LEU A 516 -3.29 -55.45 51.39
C LEU A 516 -3.59 -56.95 51.20
N THR A 517 -2.88 -57.64 50.30
CA THR A 517 -3.19 -59.04 49.93
C THR A 517 -2.09 -60.04 50.25
N GLY A 518 -0.87 -59.57 50.52
CA GLY A 518 0.29 -60.41 50.75
C GLY A 518 0.94 -60.98 49.48
N TYR A 519 0.61 -60.47 48.28
CA TYR A 519 1.22 -60.93 47.02
C TYR A 519 1.81 -59.77 46.20
N GLN A 520 3.06 -59.90 45.79
CA GLN A 520 3.74 -59.00 44.86
C GLN A 520 3.42 -59.43 43.43
N VAL A 521 2.83 -58.54 42.62
CA VAL A 521 2.38 -58.84 41.25
C VAL A 521 3.34 -58.21 40.22
N ASP A 522 4.18 -59.03 39.62
CA ASP A 522 5.14 -58.63 38.59
C ASP A 522 4.74 -59.11 37.19
N ILE A 523 5.08 -58.31 36.17
CA ILE A 523 4.79 -58.62 34.76
C ILE A 523 6.08 -59.08 34.09
N THR A 524 6.05 -60.29 33.54
CA THR A 524 7.19 -60.90 32.83
C THR A 524 7.13 -60.62 31.33
N ARG A 525 8.24 -60.86 30.61
CA ARG A 525 8.41 -60.51 29.18
C ARG A 525 7.41 -61.16 28.21
N GLU A 526 6.73 -62.24 28.62
CA GLU A 526 5.69 -62.92 27.82
C GLU A 526 4.25 -62.55 28.24
N SER A 527 4.04 -61.36 28.82
CA SER A 527 2.73 -60.92 29.34
C SER A 527 2.12 -61.88 30.38
N GLN A 528 2.97 -62.59 31.13
CA GLN A 528 2.55 -63.43 32.26
C GLN A 528 2.73 -62.67 33.58
N TYR A 529 1.77 -62.82 34.49
CA TYR A 529 1.80 -62.25 35.83
C TYR A 529 2.44 -63.25 36.79
N ARG A 530 3.56 -62.87 37.40
CA ARG A 530 4.22 -63.59 38.49
C ARG A 530 3.71 -63.03 39.82
N LEU A 531 3.24 -63.91 40.70
CA LEU A 531 2.83 -63.59 42.06
C LEU A 531 3.81 -64.23 43.05
N THR A 532 4.48 -63.40 43.85
CA THR A 532 5.38 -63.83 44.93
C THR A 532 4.72 -63.51 46.28
N SER A 533 4.70 -64.46 47.23
CA SER A 533 4.03 -64.28 48.52
C SER A 533 4.91 -63.54 49.54
N MET A 534 4.31 -62.72 50.42
CA MET A 534 4.98 -62.17 51.62
C MET A 534 5.49 -63.26 52.57
N TYR A 535 4.89 -64.45 52.51
CA TYR A 535 5.18 -65.60 53.38
C TYR A 535 5.81 -66.76 52.57
N ALA A 536 6.53 -66.44 51.50
CA ALA A 536 7.30 -67.43 50.74
C ALA A 536 8.46 -67.99 51.60
N GLU A 537 8.61 -69.31 51.63
CA GLU A 537 9.66 -69.98 52.42
C GLU A 537 11.01 -69.91 51.71
N HIS A 538 11.01 -69.89 50.36
CA HIS A 538 12.19 -69.68 49.52
C HIS A 538 11.97 -68.51 48.54
N LYS A 539 13.06 -67.84 48.15
CA LYS A 539 13.01 -66.62 47.31
C LYS A 539 12.49 -66.85 45.89
N ASP A 540 12.52 -68.09 45.43
CA ASP A 540 12.11 -68.50 44.08
C ASP A 540 10.64 -68.96 44.02
N ASP A 541 9.97 -69.12 45.17
CA ASP A 541 8.58 -69.57 45.27
C ASP A 541 7.61 -68.51 44.68
N CYS A 542 7.14 -68.75 43.46
CA CYS A 542 6.25 -67.83 42.78
C CYS A 542 5.26 -68.53 41.83
N LEU A 543 4.05 -67.98 41.76
CA LEU A 543 2.95 -68.49 40.94
C LEU A 543 2.86 -67.67 39.66
N ILE A 544 2.92 -68.30 38.48
CA ILE A 544 2.92 -67.59 37.19
C ILE A 544 1.61 -67.85 36.43
N PHE A 545 0.94 -66.80 35.95
CA PHE A 545 -0.36 -66.86 35.29
C PHE A 545 -0.31 -66.20 33.90
N LYS A 546 -0.85 -66.88 32.88
CA LYS A 546 -1.09 -66.27 31.55
C LYS A 546 -2.54 -65.81 31.44
N SER A 547 -2.75 -64.63 30.85
CA SER A 547 -4.08 -64.11 30.54
C SER A 547 -4.51 -64.59 29.16
N SER A 548 -5.57 -65.40 29.08
CA SER A 548 -6.14 -65.83 27.80
C SER A 548 -7.16 -64.81 27.31
N LEU A 549 -6.72 -63.86 26.48
CA LEU A 549 -7.58 -62.86 25.84
C LEU A 549 -8.42 -63.50 24.72
N VAL A 550 -9.55 -64.10 25.10
CA VAL A 550 -10.65 -64.47 24.20
C VAL A 550 -11.87 -63.65 24.60
N ASN A 551 -12.46 -62.93 23.64
CA ASN A 551 -13.51 -61.93 23.90
C ASN A 551 -14.78 -62.52 24.54
N ARG A 552 -14.85 -62.46 25.88
CA ARG A 552 -16.07 -62.58 26.69
C ARG A 552 -15.95 -61.66 27.91
N PRO A 553 -17.06 -61.13 28.47
CA PRO A 553 -17.07 -60.16 29.57
C PRO A 553 -16.70 -60.73 30.96
N ARG A 554 -16.00 -61.88 31.00
CA ARG A 554 -15.40 -62.47 32.21
C ARG A 554 -14.07 -63.12 31.82
N SER A 555 -12.97 -62.37 31.92
CA SER A 555 -11.60 -62.84 31.72
C SER A 555 -11.19 -63.81 32.83
N SER A 556 -10.78 -65.04 32.47
CA SER A 556 -10.22 -66.01 33.41
C SER A 556 -8.71 -66.13 33.25
N ALA A 557 -7.93 -65.82 34.29
CA ALA A 557 -6.52 -66.21 34.32
C ALA A 557 -6.38 -67.73 34.46
N ARG A 558 -5.37 -68.33 33.80
CA ARG A 558 -5.08 -69.76 33.85
C ARG A 558 -3.60 -70.00 34.14
N LEU A 559 -3.32 -70.96 35.02
CA LEU A 559 -1.95 -71.45 35.26
C LEU A 559 -1.46 -72.18 34.00
N PRO A 560 -0.25 -71.88 33.49
CA PRO A 560 0.36 -72.65 32.41
C PRO A 560 0.89 -73.98 32.95
N PRO A 561 0.64 -75.13 32.30
CA PRO A 561 1.23 -76.39 32.71
C PRO A 561 2.72 -76.45 32.34
N GLY A 562 3.58 -76.75 33.31
CA GLY A 562 4.98 -77.13 33.06
C GLY A 562 6.01 -75.99 33.07
N ALA A 563 6.32 -75.46 34.26
CA ALA A 563 7.63 -74.88 34.58
C ALA A 563 7.90 -75.16 36.07
N GLY A 564 8.87 -76.02 36.37
CA GLY A 564 8.98 -76.64 37.71
C GLY A 564 9.85 -75.87 38.69
N VAL A 565 9.22 -75.27 39.72
CA VAL A 565 9.65 -75.31 41.13
C VAL A 565 8.39 -75.23 42.00
N MET A 566 7.94 -76.37 42.55
CA MET A 566 7.16 -76.51 43.80
C MET A 566 6.70 -77.97 43.92
N GLN A 567 7.25 -78.72 44.88
CA GLN A 567 6.80 -80.10 45.21
C GLN A 567 6.04 -80.18 46.55
N SER A 568 5.82 -79.04 47.22
CA SER A 568 5.21 -78.96 48.56
C SER A 568 3.73 -78.55 48.57
N ALA A 569 3.15 -78.11 47.44
CA ALA A 569 1.88 -77.41 47.41
C ALA A 569 0.67 -78.17 46.81
N ASP A 570 0.89 -79.36 46.22
CA ASP A 570 -0.11 -80.05 45.38
C ASP A 570 -1.40 -80.43 46.13
N CYS A 571 -1.28 -80.89 47.38
CA CYS A 571 -2.41 -81.25 48.23
C CYS A 571 -3.40 -80.08 48.45
N SER A 572 -2.93 -78.83 48.39
CA SER A 572 -3.76 -77.63 48.54
C SER A 572 -4.23 -77.04 47.22
N ALA A 573 -3.75 -77.51 46.07
CA ALA A 573 -4.23 -77.11 44.75
C ALA A 573 -5.50 -77.88 44.36
N ALA A 574 -5.49 -79.21 44.54
CA ALA A 574 -6.59 -80.10 44.14
C ALA A 574 -7.92 -79.84 44.87
N LEU A 575 -7.87 -79.44 46.14
CA LEU A 575 -9.06 -79.17 46.96
C LEU A 575 -9.83 -77.90 46.58
N ALA A 576 -9.26 -77.03 45.74
CA ALA A 576 -9.87 -75.74 45.36
C ALA A 576 -10.38 -75.69 43.90
N SER A 577 -10.09 -76.70 43.07
CA SER A 577 -10.45 -76.71 41.64
C SER A 577 -11.83 -77.32 41.33
N GLY A 578 -12.80 -77.14 42.22
CA GLY A 578 -14.21 -77.48 41.98
C GLY A 578 -14.94 -76.43 41.12
N PRO A 579 -16.17 -76.71 40.64
CA PRO A 579 -16.88 -75.86 39.68
C PRO A 579 -17.51 -74.59 40.30
N ARG A 580 -16.67 -73.65 40.75
CA ARG A 580 -17.07 -72.27 41.10
C ARG A 580 -16.06 -71.26 40.54
N PRO A 581 -16.39 -70.53 39.45
CA PRO A 581 -15.45 -69.62 38.78
C PRO A 581 -15.40 -68.25 39.47
N THR A 582 -14.90 -68.22 40.72
CA THR A 582 -14.79 -66.99 41.53
C THR A 582 -13.46 -66.95 42.29
N TRP A 583 -12.52 -66.16 41.79
CA TRP A 583 -11.50 -65.54 42.65
C TRP A 583 -12.22 -64.46 43.47
N PRO A 584 -12.13 -64.40 44.82
CA PRO A 584 -11.12 -65.05 45.68
C PRO A 584 -11.71 -66.11 46.63
N ALA A 585 -11.01 -67.25 46.81
CA ALA A 585 -11.46 -68.35 47.68
C ALA A 585 -10.35 -69.03 48.52
N ARG A 586 -9.10 -68.55 48.50
CA ARG A 586 -7.93 -69.24 49.08
C ARG A 586 -7.24 -68.46 50.21
N ALA A 587 -7.99 -67.64 50.96
CA ALA A 587 -7.45 -66.79 52.03
C ALA A 587 -8.44 -66.64 53.21
N LEU A 588 -8.89 -67.77 53.78
CA LEU A 588 -9.66 -67.82 55.04
C LEU A 588 -9.79 -69.28 55.56
N LEU A 589 -8.70 -69.91 56.01
CA LEU A 589 -8.74 -71.21 56.72
C LEU A 589 -7.43 -71.59 57.46
N SER A 590 -6.93 -70.69 58.32
CA SER A 590 -5.83 -70.99 59.24
C SER A 590 -5.91 -70.08 60.48
N GLY A 591 -6.16 -70.67 61.66
CA GLY A 591 -6.33 -69.94 62.92
C GLY A 591 -7.60 -70.35 63.66
N GLY A 592 -7.44 -71.24 64.65
CA GLY A 592 -8.51 -71.61 65.58
C GLY A 592 -8.39 -70.90 66.94
N HIS A 593 -9.46 -70.99 67.72
CA HIS A 593 -9.60 -70.64 69.14
C HIS A 593 -9.74 -69.16 69.56
N GLN A 594 -10.60 -69.00 70.58
CA GLN A 594 -10.74 -67.91 71.54
C GLN A 594 -11.22 -66.51 71.06
N THR A 595 -12.55 -66.37 71.05
CA THR A 595 -13.21 -65.17 71.62
C THR A 595 -12.84 -65.02 73.11
N PRO A 596 -12.73 -63.79 73.67
CA PRO A 596 -13.94 -63.10 74.16
C PRO A 596 -13.90 -61.55 74.10
N ALA A 597 -14.94 -60.96 74.70
CA ALA A 597 -15.00 -59.59 75.25
C ALA A 597 -15.14 -58.40 74.26
N ALA A 598 -16.37 -57.92 74.17
CA ALA A 598 -16.75 -56.66 73.56
C ALA A 598 -16.12 -55.41 74.23
N ARG A 599 -16.10 -54.29 73.49
CA ARG A 599 -16.48 -52.98 74.04
C ARG A 599 -17.21 -52.12 73.01
N ARG A 600 -18.26 -51.42 73.45
CA ARG A 600 -18.89 -50.33 72.68
C ARG A 600 -18.00 -49.09 72.77
N ALA A 601 -17.85 -48.39 71.65
CA ALA A 601 -17.61 -46.95 71.63
C ALA A 601 -18.66 -46.32 70.68
N ARG A 602 -19.42 -45.36 71.18
CA ARG A 602 -20.45 -44.61 70.44
C ARG A 602 -20.12 -43.13 70.56
N VAL A 603 -19.84 -42.45 69.45
CA VAL A 603 -19.66 -40.99 69.26
C VAL A 603 -19.33 -40.81 67.77
N THR A 604 -19.89 -39.90 66.98
CA THR A 604 -21.11 -39.06 67.06
C THR A 604 -21.51 -38.69 65.62
N GLU A 605 -22.81 -38.53 65.34
CA GLU A 605 -23.24 -37.79 64.15
C GLU A 605 -23.06 -36.28 64.39
N GLY A 606 -22.69 -35.52 63.33
CA GLY A 606 -22.19 -34.14 63.47
C GLY A 606 -22.37 -33.28 62.21
N GLN A 607 -23.63 -33.20 61.74
CA GLN A 607 -24.26 -32.15 60.90
C GLN A 607 -23.44 -31.25 59.95
N HIS A 608 -23.93 -31.19 58.70
CA HIS A 608 -24.01 -30.04 57.79
C HIS A 608 -22.78 -29.16 57.47
N GLY A 609 -22.41 -29.17 56.18
CA GLY A 609 -21.56 -28.15 55.54
C GLY A 609 -21.83 -28.04 54.04
N SER A 610 -22.88 -27.32 53.63
CA SER A 610 -23.27 -27.18 52.22
C SER A 610 -22.42 -26.10 51.51
N LEU A 611 -21.65 -26.51 50.50
CA LEU A 611 -21.18 -25.61 49.44
C LEU A 611 -21.50 -26.21 48.06
N ARG A 612 -22.38 -25.52 47.32
CA ARG A 612 -22.44 -25.66 45.86
C ARG A 612 -21.22 -24.95 45.29
N GLY A 613 -20.42 -25.63 44.47
CA GLY A 613 -19.29 -25.06 43.77
C GLY A 613 -19.12 -25.74 42.42
N CYS A 614 -19.24 -24.98 41.33
CA CYS A 614 -19.22 -25.51 39.97
C CYS A 614 -17.85 -26.09 39.61
N PHE A 615 -17.83 -27.27 38.99
CA PHE A 615 -16.98 -27.52 37.84
C PHE A 615 -17.69 -28.47 36.87
N MET A 616 -18.07 -27.94 35.71
CA MET A 616 -18.30 -28.77 34.53
C MET A 616 -16.93 -29.05 33.92
N GLU A 617 -16.60 -30.31 33.65
CA GLU A 617 -15.44 -30.64 32.83
C GLU A 617 -15.73 -30.31 31.37
N ALA A 618 -15.34 -29.10 30.97
CA ALA A 618 -15.23 -28.68 29.58
C ALA A 618 -13.75 -28.42 29.26
N MET A 619 -13.10 -29.42 28.66
CA MET A 619 -11.78 -29.35 28.03
C MET A 619 -11.80 -30.26 26.79
N PRO A 620 -11.00 -29.98 25.75
CA PRO A 620 -11.64 -29.71 24.47
C PRO A 620 -11.22 -30.65 23.34
N VAL A 621 -12.11 -30.80 22.36
CA VAL A 621 -11.72 -31.16 20.99
C VAL A 621 -11.08 -29.91 20.37
N VAL A 622 -9.87 -30.08 19.84
CA VAL A 622 -9.16 -29.06 19.06
C VAL A 622 -8.81 -29.69 17.72
N SER A 623 -9.16 -28.99 16.63
CA SER A 623 -8.92 -29.34 15.23
C SER A 623 -9.60 -30.63 14.76
#